data_AF-A0A077N223-F1
#
_entry.id   AF-A0A077N223-F1
#
_cell.length_a   1.000
_cell.length_b   1.000
_cell.length_c   1.000
_cell.angle_alpha   90.00
_cell.angle_beta   90.00
_cell.angle_gamma   90.00
#
_symmetry.space_group_name_H-M   'P 1'
#
loop_
_entity.id
_entity.type
_entity.pdbx_description
1 polymer ?
#
loop_
_entity_poly.entity_id
_entity_poly.type
_entity_poly.pdbx_seq_one_letter_code
_entity_poly.pdbx_strand_id
1 'polypeptide(L)'
;MVKKIMLLVFAAFLGAGIVMLVQWMRPPTEDPYFFLNPKATMIGDDYHSIETPIKLYKKGEKIDLVFWNVPQPTPKLLYLFPANTPSPQIMLKINERDGANLGFYVNNIFKGEGPIPKLKGDPVLDVKIYKINDNLAEELVYEKKFTKIIGSYGSREGILFTLVEFGYPYKYGQYRLQVEVLANWPELKMDDLNYSLYIRQYSIK
;
A
#
# COMPACT_ATOMS: atom_id res chain seq x y z
N MET A 1 59.75 -15.94 -0.48
CA MET A 1 58.52 -16.01 0.36
C MET A 1 57.78 -14.67 0.42
N VAL A 2 58.45 -13.58 0.80
CA VAL A 2 57.86 -12.24 1.01
C VAL A 2 57.03 -11.71 -0.19
N LYS A 3 57.52 -11.84 -1.42
CA LYS A 3 56.81 -11.37 -2.63
C LYS A 3 55.44 -12.04 -2.84
N LYS A 4 55.28 -13.33 -2.50
CA LYS A 4 54.01 -14.06 -2.67
C LYS A 4 52.98 -13.65 -1.62
N ILE A 5 53.43 -13.43 -0.38
CA ILE A 5 52.57 -12.95 0.71
C ILE A 5 52.10 -11.52 0.43
N MET A 6 52.99 -10.65 -0.05
CA MET A 6 52.65 -9.28 -0.42
C MET A 6 51.63 -9.22 -1.57
N LEU A 7 51.76 -10.10 -2.56
CA LEU A 7 50.82 -10.19 -3.68
C LEU A 7 49.43 -10.67 -3.22
N LEU A 8 49.39 -11.61 -2.28
CA LEU A 8 48.16 -12.14 -1.70
C LEU A 8 47.43 -11.10 -0.83
N VAL A 9 48.18 -10.32 -0.06
CA VAL A 9 47.65 -9.18 0.71
C VAL A 9 47.08 -8.11 -0.24
N PHE A 10 47.80 -7.75 -1.30
CA PHE A 10 47.31 -6.80 -2.30
C PHE A 10 46.02 -7.29 -2.99
N ALA A 11 45.95 -8.57 -3.35
CA ALA A 11 44.75 -9.16 -3.93
C ALA A 11 43.56 -9.12 -2.95
N ALA A 12 43.79 -9.37 -1.66
CA ALA A 12 42.76 -9.29 -0.63
C ALA A 12 42.25 -7.85 -0.45
N PHE A 13 43.14 -6.85 -0.42
CA PHE A 13 42.75 -5.43 -0.34
C PHE A 13 42.03 -4.93 -1.59
N LEU A 14 42.47 -5.34 -2.78
CA LEU A 14 41.76 -5.05 -4.03
C LEU A 14 40.37 -5.69 -4.04
N GLY A 15 40.26 -6.95 -3.61
CA GLY A 15 38.98 -7.65 -3.47
C GLY A 15 38.04 -6.93 -2.49
N ALA A 16 38.52 -6.59 -1.30
CA ALA A 16 37.74 -5.86 -0.30
C ALA A 16 37.35 -4.45 -0.78
N GLY A 17 38.27 -3.75 -1.45
CA GLY A 17 38.04 -2.43 -2.02
C GLY A 17 36.97 -2.44 -3.12
N ILE A 18 37.00 -3.44 -4.01
CA ILE A 18 35.97 -3.64 -5.03
C ILE A 18 34.61 -3.92 -4.39
N VAL A 19 34.54 -4.78 -3.36
CA VAL A 19 33.29 -5.05 -2.64
C VAL A 19 32.74 -3.79 -1.98
N MET A 20 33.58 -2.99 -1.32
CA MET A 20 33.15 -1.71 -0.73
C MET A 20 32.67 -0.72 -1.78
N LEU A 21 33.36 -0.60 -2.92
CA LEU A 21 32.95 0.24 -4.04
C LEU A 21 31.59 -0.18 -4.61
N VAL A 22 31.39 -1.49 -4.80
CA VAL A 22 30.10 -2.04 -5.25
C VAL A 22 29.00 -1.75 -4.24
N GLN A 23 29.25 -1.90 -2.94
CA GLN A 23 28.27 -1.58 -1.89
C GLN A 23 27.96 -0.07 -1.83
N TRP A 24 28.95 0.79 -2.09
CA TRP A 24 28.79 2.25 -2.08
C TRP A 24 28.09 2.78 -3.34
N MET A 25 28.32 2.16 -4.50
CA MET A 25 27.64 2.46 -5.76
C MET A 25 26.25 1.81 -5.86
N ARG A 26 25.94 0.83 -4.99
CA ARG A 26 24.62 0.24 -4.94
C ARG A 26 23.65 1.34 -4.48
N PRO A 27 22.58 1.64 -5.23
CA PRO A 27 21.61 2.61 -4.79
C PRO A 27 21.09 2.23 -3.40
N PRO A 28 20.80 3.21 -2.52
CA PRO A 28 20.34 2.96 -1.16
C PRO A 28 19.04 2.14 -1.11
N THR A 29 18.34 2.04 -2.25
CA THR A 29 17.21 1.16 -2.48
C THR A 29 17.49 0.27 -3.68
N GLU A 30 17.12 -1.01 -3.63
CA GLU A 30 17.09 -1.89 -4.81
C GLU A 30 15.93 -1.53 -5.77
N ASP A 31 15.33 -0.34 -5.63
CA ASP A 31 14.18 0.13 -6.41
C ASP A 31 14.65 1.03 -7.58
N PRO A 32 14.73 0.51 -8.81
CA PRO A 32 15.13 1.31 -9.97
C PRO A 32 14.09 2.38 -10.35
N TYR A 33 12.90 2.37 -9.73
CA TYR A 33 11.81 3.30 -10.00
C TYR A 33 11.65 4.36 -8.92
N PHE A 34 12.66 4.59 -8.06
CA PHE A 34 12.62 5.51 -6.91
C PHE A 34 12.04 6.91 -7.21
N PHE A 35 12.22 7.40 -8.44
CA PHE A 35 11.76 8.71 -8.91
C PHE A 35 10.24 8.79 -9.22
N LEU A 36 9.55 7.66 -9.39
CA LEU A 36 8.12 7.63 -9.64
C LEU A 36 7.34 7.84 -8.34
N ASN A 37 6.53 8.91 -8.28
CA ASN A 37 5.66 9.23 -7.16
C ASN A 37 4.29 9.72 -7.66
N PRO A 38 3.20 9.50 -6.89
CA PRO A 38 3.17 8.69 -5.68
C PRO A 38 3.12 7.20 -6.01
N LYS A 39 3.76 6.37 -5.18
CA LYS A 39 3.71 4.90 -5.28
C LYS A 39 3.75 4.28 -3.88
N ALA A 40 3.16 3.11 -3.72
CA ALA A 40 3.43 2.29 -2.56
C ALA A 40 4.76 1.54 -2.78
N THR A 41 5.67 1.58 -1.82
CA THR A 41 7.00 0.94 -1.93
C THR A 41 7.52 0.51 -0.57
N MET A 42 8.55 -0.33 -0.57
CA MET A 42 9.29 -0.73 0.62
C MET A 42 10.73 -0.25 0.48
N ILE A 43 11.18 0.57 1.42
CA ILE A 43 12.55 1.08 1.46
C ILE A 43 13.21 0.52 2.72
N GLY A 44 14.15 -0.42 2.53
CA GLY A 44 14.69 -1.20 3.65
C GLY A 44 13.59 -2.01 4.33
N ASP A 45 13.37 -1.77 5.61
CA ASP A 45 12.32 -2.41 6.41
C ASP A 45 11.02 -1.59 6.51
N ASP A 46 11.01 -0.35 6.00
CA ASP A 46 9.91 0.59 6.12
C ASP A 46 8.97 0.54 4.91
N TYR A 47 7.67 0.54 5.19
CA TYR A 47 6.61 0.63 4.19
C TYR A 47 6.27 2.09 3.93
N HIS A 48 6.44 2.52 2.69
CA HIS A 48 5.97 3.82 2.21
C HIS A 48 4.63 3.62 1.50
N SER A 49 3.58 4.12 2.12
CA SER A 49 2.20 4.05 1.63
C SER A 49 1.73 5.38 1.06
N ILE A 50 0.74 5.31 0.18
CA ILE A 50 -0.03 6.49 -0.22
C ILE A 50 -1.24 6.57 0.71
N GLU A 51 -1.39 7.69 1.40
CA GLU A 51 -2.53 7.93 2.28
C GLU A 51 -3.25 9.21 1.86
N THR A 52 -4.57 9.10 1.64
CA THR A 52 -5.40 10.23 1.23
C THR A 52 -6.66 10.28 2.11
N PRO A 53 -6.89 11.35 2.88
CA PRO A 53 -8.07 11.46 3.74
C PRO A 53 -9.37 11.35 2.95
N ILE A 54 -10.38 10.69 3.51
CA ILE A 54 -11.71 10.56 2.91
C ILE A 54 -12.81 10.79 3.95
N LYS A 55 -13.88 11.50 3.61
CA LYS A 55 -15.01 11.73 4.53
C LYS A 55 -16.09 10.66 4.34
N LEU A 56 -15.95 9.52 5.01
CA LEU A 56 -16.93 8.43 4.95
C LEU A 56 -18.34 8.82 5.43
N TYR A 57 -18.43 9.86 6.26
CA TYR A 57 -19.71 10.36 6.77
C TYR A 57 -20.50 11.21 5.76
N LYS A 58 -19.91 11.54 4.60
CA LYS A 58 -20.51 12.45 3.62
C LYS A 58 -20.75 11.74 2.29
N LYS A 59 -22.03 11.56 1.94
CA LYS A 59 -22.43 11.06 0.62
C LYS A 59 -21.92 11.98 -0.49
N GLY A 60 -21.40 11.38 -1.56
CA GLY A 60 -20.83 12.06 -2.71
C GLY A 60 -19.41 12.58 -2.49
N GLU A 61 -18.77 12.29 -1.35
CA GLU A 61 -17.33 12.53 -1.20
C GLU A 61 -16.56 11.69 -2.23
N LYS A 62 -15.60 12.32 -2.91
CA LYS A 62 -14.82 11.70 -3.98
C LYS A 62 -13.34 11.85 -3.72
N ILE A 63 -12.63 10.74 -3.90
CA ILE A 63 -11.18 10.71 -4.01
C ILE A 63 -10.82 10.37 -5.44
N ASP A 64 -9.90 11.15 -5.99
CA ASP A 64 -9.33 10.94 -7.32
C ASP A 64 -7.83 11.12 -7.20
N LEU A 65 -7.08 10.02 -7.37
CA LEU A 65 -5.63 10.03 -7.25
C LEU A 65 -4.99 9.18 -8.34
N VAL A 66 -3.81 9.60 -8.78
CA VAL A 66 -2.98 8.85 -9.71
C VAL A 66 -1.81 8.26 -8.95
N PHE A 67 -1.48 6.99 -9.19
CA PHE A 67 -0.36 6.31 -8.56
C PHE A 67 0.33 5.33 -9.50
N TRP A 68 1.56 4.93 -9.15
CA TRP A 68 2.33 3.97 -9.92
C TRP A 68 2.28 2.58 -9.30
N ASN A 69 1.99 1.57 -10.12
CA ASN A 69 2.26 0.17 -9.85
C ASN A 69 3.61 -0.20 -10.49
N VAL A 70 4.64 -0.41 -9.67
CA VAL A 70 6.00 -0.67 -10.13
C VAL A 70 6.49 -2.05 -9.68
N PRO A 71 7.41 -2.69 -10.42
CA PRO A 71 8.14 -3.83 -9.90
C PRO A 71 8.81 -3.47 -8.58
N GLN A 72 8.73 -4.37 -7.59
CA GLN A 72 9.40 -4.22 -6.31
C GLN A 72 10.34 -5.41 -6.06
N PRO A 73 11.44 -5.22 -5.31
CA PRO A 73 12.33 -6.31 -4.95
C PRO A 73 11.54 -7.44 -4.29
N THR A 74 11.65 -8.65 -4.82
CA THR A 74 10.97 -9.81 -4.24
C THR A 74 11.69 -10.20 -2.94
N PRO A 75 10.98 -10.29 -1.80
CA PRO A 75 11.58 -10.83 -0.60
C PRO A 75 12.03 -12.28 -0.86
N LYS A 76 13.20 -12.64 -0.33
CA LYS A 76 13.75 -13.99 -0.47
C LYS A 76 13.53 -14.75 0.81
N LEU A 77 12.74 -15.82 0.76
CA LEU A 77 12.63 -16.75 1.87
C LEU A 77 13.94 -17.54 1.99
N LEU A 78 14.57 -17.47 3.16
CA LEU A 78 15.87 -18.10 3.46
C LEU A 78 16.97 -17.73 2.43
N TYR A 79 16.89 -16.56 1.80
CA TYR A 79 17.80 -16.12 0.71
C TYR A 79 17.85 -17.03 -0.53
N LEU A 80 16.99 -18.05 -0.63
CA LEU A 80 17.07 -19.11 -1.63
C LEU A 80 15.79 -19.26 -2.46
N PHE A 81 14.62 -19.03 -1.86
CA PHE A 81 13.34 -19.18 -2.54
C PHE A 81 12.69 -17.81 -2.76
N PRO A 82 12.32 -17.44 -3.99
CA PRO A 82 11.55 -16.23 -4.22
C PRO A 82 10.20 -16.37 -3.50
N ALA A 83 9.87 -15.41 -2.63
CA ALA A 83 8.52 -15.30 -2.10
C ALA A 83 7.58 -14.71 -3.17
N ASN A 84 6.31 -14.51 -2.80
CA ASN A 84 5.35 -13.86 -3.68
C ASN A 84 5.84 -12.45 -4.05
N THR A 85 5.71 -12.08 -5.33
CA THR A 85 5.99 -10.72 -5.79
C THR A 85 5.11 -9.74 -5.00
N PRO A 86 5.72 -8.73 -4.35
CA PRO A 86 4.95 -7.72 -3.64
C PRO A 86 3.96 -7.05 -4.59
N SER A 87 2.74 -6.80 -4.14
CA SER A 87 1.74 -6.05 -4.89
C SER A 87 1.07 -4.96 -4.05
N PRO A 88 0.65 -3.84 -4.66
CA PRO A 88 -0.15 -2.85 -3.95
C PRO A 88 -1.50 -3.43 -3.48
N GLN A 89 -1.93 -3.00 -2.30
CA GLN A 89 -3.30 -3.21 -1.81
C GLN A 89 -3.93 -1.85 -1.57
N ILE A 90 -5.12 -1.63 -2.14
CA ILE A 90 -5.96 -0.47 -1.85
C ILE A 90 -6.89 -0.86 -0.73
N MET A 91 -6.86 -0.06 0.34
CA MET A 91 -7.55 -0.32 1.58
C MET A 91 -8.25 0.94 2.05
N LEU A 92 -9.31 0.76 2.83
CA LEU A 92 -9.85 1.79 3.68
C LEU A 92 -9.21 1.65 5.07
N LYS A 93 -8.56 2.72 5.53
CA LYS A 93 -7.91 2.78 6.83
C LYS A 93 -8.76 3.63 7.77
N ILE A 94 -8.97 3.10 8.97
CA ILE A 94 -9.68 3.78 10.05
C ILE A 94 -8.81 3.75 11.30
N ASN A 95 -8.48 4.94 11.77
CA ASN A 95 -7.58 5.15 12.90
C ASN A 95 -8.32 5.81 14.05
N GLU A 96 -8.10 5.27 15.23
CA GLU A 96 -8.48 5.91 16.49
C GLU A 96 -7.42 6.93 16.86
N ARG A 97 -7.86 8.07 17.40
CA ARG A 97 -6.95 9.07 17.98
C ARG A 97 -6.39 8.56 19.31
N ASP A 98 -5.17 8.96 19.66
CA ASP A 98 -4.57 8.61 20.94
C ASP A 98 -5.48 9.06 22.10
N GLY A 99 -5.84 8.10 22.97
CA GLY A 99 -6.73 8.33 24.10
C GLY A 99 -8.23 8.33 23.78
N ALA A 100 -8.63 8.00 22.55
CA ALA A 100 -10.03 7.87 22.18
C ALA A 100 -10.75 6.80 23.02
N ASN A 101 -12.01 7.09 23.40
CA ASN A 101 -12.90 6.13 24.05
C ASN A 101 -14.21 6.06 23.28
N LEU A 102 -14.23 5.20 22.25
CA LEU A 102 -15.33 5.13 21.29
C LEU A 102 -16.55 4.36 21.81
N GLY A 103 -16.39 3.53 22.85
CA GLY A 103 -17.44 2.62 23.31
C GLY A 103 -17.75 1.46 22.35
N PHE A 104 -16.99 1.33 21.25
CA PHE A 104 -17.05 0.20 20.31
C PHE A 104 -15.66 -0.07 19.71
N TYR A 105 -15.47 -1.26 19.14
CA TYR A 105 -14.25 -1.59 18.40
C TYR A 105 -14.36 -1.13 16.95
N VAL A 106 -13.36 -0.42 16.41
CA VAL A 106 -13.38 0.04 15.00
C VAL A 106 -13.55 -1.11 13.99
N ASN A 107 -13.04 -2.31 14.27
CA ASN A 107 -13.29 -3.50 13.43
C ASN A 107 -14.79 -3.81 13.24
N ASN A 108 -15.64 -3.37 14.18
CA ASN A 108 -17.06 -3.64 14.18
C ASN A 108 -17.90 -2.53 13.53
N ILE A 109 -17.27 -1.47 13.02
CA ILE A 109 -17.94 -0.30 12.43
C ILE A 109 -18.94 -0.72 11.33
N PHE A 110 -18.58 -1.64 10.43
CA PHE A 110 -19.45 -2.12 9.35
C PHE A 110 -20.28 -3.38 9.69
N LYS A 111 -20.15 -3.91 10.91
CA LYS A 111 -20.82 -5.17 11.33
C LYS A 111 -22.19 -4.93 11.99
N GLY A 112 -22.51 -3.67 12.32
CA GLY A 112 -23.75 -3.28 13.00
C GLY A 112 -23.66 -3.31 14.53
N GLU A 113 -22.47 -3.53 15.08
CA GLU A 113 -22.17 -3.39 16.52
C GLU A 113 -21.44 -2.05 16.81
N GLY A 114 -21.23 -1.23 15.78
CA GLY A 114 -20.63 0.10 15.87
C GLY A 114 -21.67 1.22 15.74
N PRO A 115 -21.22 2.45 15.39
CA PRO A 115 -22.07 3.63 15.34
C PRO A 115 -23.04 3.66 14.15
N ILE A 116 -22.83 2.80 13.15
CA ILE A 116 -23.70 2.69 11.97
C ILE A 116 -24.47 1.35 11.97
N PRO A 117 -25.69 1.33 11.40
CA PRO A 117 -26.43 0.09 11.22
C PRO A 117 -25.69 -0.92 10.36
N LYS A 118 -25.99 -2.20 10.56
CA LYS A 118 -25.50 -3.28 9.69
C LYS A 118 -25.86 -2.99 8.23
N LEU A 119 -24.91 -3.18 7.32
CA LEU A 119 -25.10 -2.96 5.88
C LEU A 119 -26.15 -3.92 5.31
N LYS A 120 -27.24 -3.37 4.75
CA LYS A 120 -28.41 -4.12 4.25
C LYS A 120 -28.45 -4.31 2.73
N GLY A 121 -27.28 -4.29 2.08
CA GLY A 121 -27.15 -4.58 0.64
C GLY A 121 -27.12 -3.36 -0.26
N ASP A 122 -27.42 -2.17 0.25
CA ASP A 122 -27.20 -0.93 -0.48
C ASP A 122 -25.70 -0.66 -0.68
N PRO A 123 -25.26 -0.21 -1.87
CA PRO A 123 -23.89 0.20 -2.11
C PRO A 123 -23.44 1.34 -1.19
N VAL A 124 -22.24 1.21 -0.63
CA VAL A 124 -21.65 2.18 0.30
C VAL A 124 -20.44 2.89 -0.25
N LEU A 125 -19.68 2.22 -1.13
CA LEU A 125 -18.52 2.77 -1.83
C LEU A 125 -18.59 2.33 -3.30
N ASP A 126 -18.31 3.25 -4.21
CA ASP A 126 -17.98 2.96 -5.60
C ASP A 126 -16.47 3.08 -5.79
N VAL A 127 -15.82 2.04 -6.30
CA VAL A 127 -14.37 2.03 -6.55
C VAL A 127 -14.12 1.72 -8.01
N LYS A 128 -13.41 2.63 -8.68
CA LYS A 128 -13.02 2.51 -10.08
C LYS A 128 -11.53 2.70 -10.22
N ILE A 129 -10.90 1.87 -11.06
CA ILE A 129 -9.49 1.96 -11.38
C ILE A 129 -9.35 2.01 -12.89
N TYR A 130 -8.59 3.00 -13.35
CA TYR A 130 -8.23 3.18 -14.74
C TYR A 130 -6.73 2.94 -14.91
N LYS A 131 -6.33 2.18 -15.92
CA LYS A 131 -4.94 2.11 -16.38
C LYS A 131 -4.70 3.28 -17.33
N ILE A 132 -3.63 4.02 -17.09
CA ILE A 132 -3.16 5.06 -18.01
C ILE A 132 -2.19 4.40 -18.98
N ASN A 133 -2.55 4.42 -20.27
CA ASN A 133 -1.77 3.81 -21.34
C ASN A 133 -0.66 4.75 -21.85
N ASP A 134 0.25 4.25 -22.68
CA ASP A 134 1.39 5.01 -23.22
C ASP A 134 0.96 6.22 -24.06
N ASN A 135 -0.24 6.16 -24.65
CA ASN A 135 -0.87 7.26 -25.38
C ASN A 135 -1.69 8.21 -24.48
N LEU A 136 -1.56 8.09 -23.15
CA LEU A 136 -2.29 8.82 -22.12
C LEU A 136 -3.80 8.55 -22.07
N ALA A 137 -4.31 7.60 -22.85
CA ALA A 137 -5.70 7.19 -22.76
C ALA A 137 -5.93 6.37 -21.48
N GLU A 138 -7.09 6.58 -20.85
CA GLU A 138 -7.52 5.83 -19.68
C GLU A 138 -8.37 4.63 -20.08
N GLU A 139 -8.03 3.45 -19.56
CA GLU A 139 -8.80 2.22 -19.73
C GLU A 139 -9.36 1.77 -18.37
N LEU A 140 -10.67 1.61 -18.25
CA LEU A 140 -11.29 1.09 -17.02
C LEU A 140 -10.92 -0.40 -16.86
N VAL A 141 -10.13 -0.70 -15.82
CA VAL A 141 -9.66 -2.08 -15.54
C VAL A 141 -10.34 -2.71 -14.34
N TYR A 142 -11.02 -1.90 -13.51
CA TYR A 142 -11.78 -2.38 -12.37
C TYR A 142 -12.90 -1.42 -12.03
N GLU A 143 -14.08 -1.97 -11.77
CA GLU A 143 -15.22 -1.27 -11.20
C GLU A 143 -15.92 -2.18 -10.20
N LYS A 144 -16.11 -1.68 -8.98
CA LYS A 144 -16.89 -2.40 -7.96
C LYS A 144 -17.61 -1.45 -7.03
N LYS A 145 -18.91 -1.68 -6.91
CA LYS A 145 -19.76 -1.11 -5.86
C LYS A 145 -19.78 -2.06 -4.67
N PHE A 146 -19.22 -1.62 -3.56
CA PHE A 146 -19.20 -2.39 -2.32
C PHE A 146 -20.53 -2.24 -1.60
N THR A 147 -21.24 -3.34 -1.41
CA THR A 147 -22.46 -3.41 -0.57
C THR A 147 -22.15 -3.93 0.83
N LYS A 148 -20.96 -4.52 1.00
CA LYS A 148 -20.41 -5.00 2.26
C LYS A 148 -18.90 -4.77 2.25
N ILE A 149 -18.35 -4.42 3.41
CA ILE A 149 -16.90 -4.34 3.64
C ILE A 149 -16.57 -5.49 4.57
N ILE A 150 -16.07 -6.60 4.00
CA ILE A 150 -15.82 -7.86 4.70
C ILE A 150 -14.32 -8.07 4.70
N GLY A 151 -13.72 -8.15 5.89
CA GLY A 151 -12.29 -8.31 6.07
C GLY A 151 -11.69 -7.04 6.64
N SER A 152 -11.27 -7.14 7.89
CA SER A 152 -10.35 -6.18 8.47
C SER A 152 -9.28 -6.93 9.24
N TYR A 153 -8.11 -6.33 9.36
CA TYR A 153 -7.13 -6.75 10.35
C TYR A 153 -6.59 -5.51 11.06
N GLY A 154 -6.25 -5.70 12.33
CA GLY A 154 -5.57 -4.68 13.11
C GLY A 154 -4.10 -4.65 12.75
N SER A 155 -3.57 -3.44 12.61
CA SER A 155 -2.14 -3.18 12.47
C SER A 155 -1.74 -2.04 13.39
N ARG A 156 -0.43 -1.80 13.57
CA ARG A 156 0.06 -0.60 14.26
C ARG A 156 -0.42 0.69 13.61
N GLU A 157 -0.74 0.64 12.33
CA GLU A 157 -1.18 1.79 11.55
C GLU A 157 -2.68 2.05 11.70
N GLY A 158 -3.45 1.13 12.31
CA GLY A 158 -4.89 1.22 12.48
C GLY A 158 -5.63 -0.02 11.99
N ILE A 159 -6.96 0.09 11.87
CA ILE A 159 -7.81 -0.97 11.31
C ILE A 159 -7.92 -0.79 9.80
N LEU A 160 -7.50 -1.81 9.07
CA LEU A 160 -7.43 -1.77 7.61
C LEU A 160 -8.48 -2.69 7.02
N PHE A 161 -9.28 -2.18 6.09
CA PHE A 161 -10.30 -2.91 5.36
C PHE A 161 -9.92 -3.01 3.88
N THR A 162 -9.69 -4.23 3.38
CA THR A 162 -9.25 -4.45 2.00
C THR A 162 -10.36 -4.09 1.00
N LEU A 163 -10.05 -3.26 0.01
CA LEU A 163 -10.93 -2.95 -1.11
C LEU A 163 -10.47 -3.70 -2.37
N VAL A 164 -9.22 -3.50 -2.76
CA VAL A 164 -8.66 -4.07 -4.00
C VAL A 164 -7.24 -4.59 -3.76
N GLU A 165 -6.92 -5.75 -4.33
CA GLU A 165 -5.57 -6.31 -4.35
C GLU A 165 -5.01 -6.24 -5.78
N PHE A 166 -3.88 -5.54 -5.98
CA PHE A 166 -3.23 -5.38 -7.28
C PHE A 166 -2.34 -6.60 -7.61
N GLY A 167 -2.91 -7.80 -7.56
CA GLY A 167 -2.21 -9.04 -7.91
C GLY A 167 -1.93 -9.19 -9.41
N TYR A 168 -1.73 -10.45 -9.83
CA TYR A 168 -1.39 -10.84 -11.20
C TYR A 168 -2.20 -10.20 -12.36
N PRO A 169 -3.51 -9.84 -12.25
CA PRO A 169 -4.19 -9.19 -13.37
C PRO A 169 -3.70 -7.76 -13.67
N TYR A 170 -3.01 -7.08 -12.73
CA TYR A 170 -2.57 -5.70 -12.92
C TYR A 170 -1.11 -5.63 -13.35
N LYS A 171 -0.90 -5.26 -14.62
CA LYS A 171 0.43 -4.98 -15.15
C LYS A 171 1.05 -3.76 -14.46
N TYR A 172 2.38 -3.63 -14.53
CA TYR A 172 3.04 -2.41 -14.09
C TYR A 172 2.65 -1.21 -14.97
N GLY A 173 2.78 0.00 -14.40
CA GLY A 173 2.43 1.26 -15.05
C GLY A 173 1.68 2.22 -14.12
N GLN A 174 1.13 3.27 -14.69
CA GLN A 174 0.39 4.31 -13.97
C GLN A 174 -1.11 4.00 -13.95
N TYR A 175 -1.75 4.27 -12.82
CA TYR A 175 -3.15 4.00 -12.57
C TYR A 175 -3.82 5.21 -11.93
N ARG A 176 -5.09 5.43 -12.28
CA ARG A 176 -5.96 6.41 -11.62
C ARG A 176 -7.02 5.68 -10.82
N LEU A 177 -7.13 6.02 -9.54
CA LEU A 177 -8.09 5.48 -8.61
C LEU A 177 -9.15 6.53 -8.32
N GLN A 178 -10.41 6.15 -8.53
CA GLN A 178 -11.56 6.93 -8.14
C GLN A 178 -12.36 6.16 -7.08
N VAL A 179 -12.64 6.83 -5.96
CA VAL A 179 -13.51 6.30 -4.91
C VAL A 179 -14.59 7.31 -4.59
N GLU A 180 -15.84 6.88 -4.62
CA GLU A 180 -17.00 7.69 -4.24
C GLU A 180 -17.73 7.07 -3.05
N VAL A 181 -18.01 7.89 -2.03
CA VAL A 181 -18.84 7.49 -0.89
C VAL A 181 -20.31 7.59 -1.29
N LEU A 182 -20.99 6.44 -1.33
CA LEU A 182 -22.41 6.38 -1.74
C LEU A 182 -23.37 6.46 -0.55
N ALA A 183 -22.91 6.06 0.63
CA ALA A 183 -23.68 6.10 1.85
C ALA A 183 -23.65 7.46 2.54
N ASN A 184 -24.68 7.77 3.34
CA ASN A 184 -24.72 8.95 4.19
C ASN A 184 -24.73 8.50 5.65
N TRP A 185 -23.60 8.66 6.34
CA TRP A 185 -23.41 8.21 7.72
C TRP A 185 -22.90 9.33 8.60
N PRO A 186 -23.74 10.32 8.93
CA PRO A 186 -23.35 11.43 9.82
C PRO A 186 -22.81 10.95 11.17
N GLU A 187 -23.17 9.74 11.63
CA GLU A 187 -22.67 9.10 12.84
C GLU A 187 -21.16 8.83 12.80
N LEU A 188 -20.56 8.74 11.60
CA LEU A 188 -19.12 8.63 11.40
C LEU A 188 -18.42 10.00 11.42
N LYS A 189 -19.12 11.11 11.69
CA LYS A 189 -18.49 12.41 11.86
C LYS A 189 -18.04 12.56 13.32
N MET A 190 -16.94 11.89 13.67
CA MET A 190 -16.36 11.88 15.01
C MET A 190 -14.92 12.39 14.97
N ASP A 191 -14.55 13.25 15.92
CA ASP A 191 -13.18 13.80 16.01
C ASP A 191 -12.14 12.77 16.47
N ASP A 192 -12.59 11.67 17.06
CA ASP A 192 -11.77 10.57 17.54
C ASP A 192 -11.41 9.55 16.46
N LEU A 193 -11.99 9.69 15.26
CA LEU A 193 -11.76 8.80 14.12
C LEU A 193 -11.23 9.55 12.91
N ASN A 194 -10.16 9.01 12.33
CA ASN A 194 -9.65 9.44 11.04
C ASN A 194 -9.87 8.35 10.00
N TYR A 195 -10.29 8.75 8.81
CA TYR A 195 -10.55 7.86 7.69
C TYR A 195 -9.68 8.26 6.51
N SER A 196 -9.01 7.28 5.93
CA SER A 196 -8.16 7.51 4.77
C SER A 196 -8.23 6.34 3.80
N LEU A 197 -8.11 6.66 2.52
CA LEU A 197 -7.75 5.70 1.50
C LEU A 197 -6.26 5.42 1.64
N TYR A 198 -5.92 4.14 1.73
CA TYR A 198 -4.58 3.68 2.06
C TYR A 198 -4.09 2.69 1.02
N ILE A 199 -3.05 3.05 0.29
CA ILE A 199 -2.41 2.17 -0.70
C ILE A 199 -1.06 1.78 -0.14
N ARG A 200 -0.90 0.50 0.19
CA ARG A 200 0.34 -0.05 0.74
C ARG A 200 0.87 -1.16 -0.12
N GLN A 201 2.17 -1.43 0.02
CA GLN A 201 2.73 -2.64 -0.55
C GLN A 201 2.43 -3.83 0.36
N TYR A 202 1.94 -4.92 -0.21
CA TYR A 202 1.76 -6.18 0.50
C TYR A 202 2.68 -7.25 -0.06
N SER A 203 3.46 -7.87 0.82
CA SER A 203 4.26 -9.05 0.52
C SER A 203 4.33 -9.92 1.76
N ILE A 204 4.37 -11.24 1.56
CA ILE A 204 4.76 -12.16 2.62
C ILE A 204 6.26 -11.92 2.85
N LYS A 205 6.62 -11.46 4.06
CA LYS A 205 8.03 -11.39 4.49
C LYS A 205 8.57 -12.79 4.76
#